data_AF-A0A9P0PQJ4-F1
#
_entry.id   AF-A0A9P0PQJ4-F1
#
_cell.length_a   1.000
_cell.length_b   1.000
_cell.length_c   1.000
_cell.angle_alpha   90.00
_cell.angle_beta   90.00
_cell.angle_gamma   90.00
#
_symmetry.space_group_name_H-M   'P 1'
#
loop_
_entity.id
_entity.type
_entity.pdbx_description
1 polymer ?
#
loop_
_entity_poly.entity_id
_entity_poly.type
_entity_poly.pdbx_seq_one_letter_code
_entity_poly.pdbx_strand_id
1 'polypeptide(L)'
;MISLHISFVRSKIVFYPIIWYPVHEVHSNKFERSQGRFVKYLWYKEDGTYPEVGFRHDVLLSRYSLCNLEKRSMLLVYFYIKRLLMP
;
A
#
# COMPACT_ATOMS: atom_id res chain seq x y z
N MET A 1 -14.72 5.81 -0.26
CA MET A 1 -13.40 6.48 -0.32
C MET A 1 -12.25 5.48 -0.30
N ILE A 2 -12.23 4.50 0.62
CA ILE A 2 -11.19 3.45 0.66
C ILE A 2 -11.15 2.64 -0.65
N SER A 3 -12.31 2.31 -1.24
CA SER A 3 -12.40 1.59 -2.52
C SER A 3 -11.67 2.30 -3.68
N LEU A 4 -11.79 3.62 -3.80
CA LEU A 4 -11.10 4.41 -4.83
C LEU A 4 -9.57 4.39 -4.62
N HIS A 5 -9.12 4.56 -3.38
CA HIS A 5 -7.71 4.46 -3.03
C HIS A 5 -7.16 3.08 -3.37
N ILE A 6 -7.87 2.02 -3.00
CA ILE A 6 -7.49 0.63 -3.32
C ILE A 6 -7.44 0.43 -4.83
N SER A 7 -8.44 0.88 -5.59
CA SER A 7 -8.45 0.72 -7.06
C SER A 7 -7.29 1.44 -7.73
N PHE A 8 -6.96 2.66 -7.30
CA PHE A 8 -5.84 3.43 -7.83
C PHE A 8 -4.47 2.87 -7.43
N VAL A 9 -4.31 2.47 -6.17
CA VAL A 9 -3.07 1.88 -5.68
C VAL A 9 -2.86 0.50 -6.30
N ARG A 10 -3.92 -0.31 -6.46
CA ARG A 10 -3.86 -1.64 -7.07
C ARG A 10 -3.42 -1.60 -8.53
N SER A 11 -3.93 -0.66 -9.33
CA SER A 11 -3.50 -0.54 -10.73
C SER A 11 -2.01 -0.23 -10.85
N LYS A 12 -1.47 0.57 -9.92
CA LYS A 12 -0.04 0.89 -9.92
C LYS A 12 0.82 -0.21 -9.32
N ILE A 13 0.39 -0.84 -8.22
CA ILE A 13 1.12 -1.95 -7.58
C ILE A 13 1.19 -3.19 -8.46
N VAL A 14 0.16 -3.51 -9.24
CA VAL A 14 0.18 -4.73 -10.06
C VAL A 14 1.18 -4.61 -11.23
N PHE A 15 1.24 -3.44 -11.86
CA PHE A 15 2.13 -3.21 -13.01
C PHE A 15 3.59 -2.96 -12.62
N TYR A 16 3.81 -2.43 -11.43
CA TYR A 16 5.11 -1.92 -10.99
C TYR A 16 6.20 -3.00 -10.80
N PRO A 17 5.97 -4.12 -10.08
CA PRO A 17 6.97 -5.16 -9.86
C PRO A 17 7.28 -5.96 -11.12
N ILE A 18 6.32 -6.03 -12.06
CA ILE A 18 6.43 -6.86 -13.27
C ILE A 18 7.33 -6.19 -14.30
N ILE A 19 7.30 -4.86 -14.39
CA ILE A 19 7.96 -4.12 -15.50
C ILE A 19 9.24 -3.40 -15.03
N TRP A 20 9.36 -2.98 -13.76
CA TRP A 20 10.39 -1.99 -13.39
C TRP A 20 11.13 -2.21 -12.06
N TYR A 21 11.84 -3.33 -11.92
CA TYR A 21 12.84 -3.54 -10.86
C TYR A 21 14.22 -3.05 -11.36
N PRO A 22 15.03 -2.19 -10.68
CA PRO A 22 14.97 -1.57 -9.34
C PRO A 22 14.83 -0.03 -9.36
N VAL A 23 14.63 0.61 -10.52
CA VAL A 23 14.62 2.08 -10.71
C VAL A 23 13.54 2.80 -9.89
N HIS A 24 12.56 2.06 -9.37
CA HIS A 24 11.38 2.66 -8.80
C HIS A 24 11.30 2.76 -7.27
N GLU A 25 12.32 2.38 -6.49
CA GLU A 25 12.29 2.51 -5.02
C GLU A 25 11.77 3.89 -4.55
N VAL A 26 12.17 4.94 -5.28
CA VAL A 26 11.69 6.33 -5.11
C VAL A 26 10.16 6.47 -5.25
N HIS A 27 9.57 5.80 -6.23
CA HIS A 27 8.13 5.79 -6.46
C HIS A 27 7.37 5.00 -5.39
N SER A 28 7.90 3.86 -4.92
CA SER A 28 7.29 3.10 -3.81
C SER A 28 7.20 3.95 -2.54
N ASN A 29 8.28 4.65 -2.19
CA ASN A 29 8.31 5.57 -1.07
C ASN A 29 7.27 6.71 -1.20
N LYS A 30 7.07 7.23 -2.42
CA LYS A 30 6.05 8.26 -2.66
C LYS A 30 4.63 7.72 -2.46
N PHE A 31 4.36 6.48 -2.90
CA PHE A 31 3.06 5.84 -2.69
C PHE A 31 2.81 5.54 -1.22
N GLU A 32 3.80 5.02 -0.47
CA GLU A 32 3.66 4.76 0.97
C GLU A 32 3.38 6.05 1.74
N ARG A 33 4.10 7.13 1.45
CA ARG A 33 3.84 8.45 2.06
C ARG A 33 2.42 8.94 1.76
N SER A 34 1.93 8.75 0.53
CA SER A 34 0.57 9.14 0.17
C SER A 34 -0.48 8.27 0.86
N GLN A 35 -0.24 6.96 0.96
CA GLN A 35 -1.10 6.04 1.72
C GLN A 35 -1.15 6.47 3.19
N GLY A 36 -0.02 6.74 3.83
CA GLY A 36 0.03 7.21 5.22
C GLY A 36 -0.74 8.50 5.46
N ARG A 37 -0.66 9.48 4.55
CA ARG A 37 -1.49 10.70 4.64
C ARG A 37 -2.98 10.40 4.51
N PHE A 38 -3.34 9.53 3.56
CA PHE A 38 -4.72 9.11 3.37
C PHE A 38 -5.29 8.40 4.61
N VAL A 39 -4.52 7.53 5.26
CA VAL A 39 -4.98 6.79 6.43
C VAL A 39 -5.13 7.71 7.66
N LYS A 40 -4.23 8.68 7.83
CA LYS A 40 -4.39 9.72 8.87
C LYS A 40 -5.63 10.58 8.63
N TYR A 41 -5.91 10.92 7.37
CA TYR A 41 -7.13 11.63 7.01
C TYR A 41 -8.39 10.81 7.29
N LEU A 42 -8.38 9.49 7.01
CA LEU A 42 -9.48 8.60 7.37
C LEU A 42 -9.71 8.57 8.89
N TRP A 43 -8.65 8.47 9.69
CA TRP A 43 -8.74 8.52 11.15
C TRP A 43 -9.39 9.83 11.61
N TYR A 44 -8.89 10.96 11.12
CA TYR A 44 -9.48 12.27 11.44
C TYR A 44 -10.95 12.34 11.09
N LYS A 45 -11.36 11.72 9.97
CA LYS A 45 -12.76 11.70 9.54
C LYS A 45 -13.65 10.81 10.41
N GLU A 46 -13.13 9.71 10.94
CA GLU A 46 -13.90 8.75 11.75
C GLU A 46 -13.92 9.13 13.24
N ASP A 47 -12.78 9.48 13.82
CA ASP A 47 -12.62 9.73 15.26
C ASP A 47 -12.56 11.23 15.62
N GLY A 48 -12.61 12.13 14.63
CA GLY A 48 -12.50 13.57 14.83
C GLY A 48 -11.12 14.06 15.32
N THR A 49 -10.14 13.16 15.39
CA THR A 49 -8.80 13.41 15.95
C THR A 49 -7.72 12.83 15.04
N TYR A 50 -6.51 13.39 15.09
CA TYR A 50 -5.36 12.80 14.40
C TYR A 50 -4.67 11.76 15.30
N PRO A 51 -4.09 10.70 14.73
CA PRO A 51 -3.24 9.79 15.50
C PRO A 51 -2.04 10.54 16.09
N GLU A 52 -1.64 10.13 17.29
CA GLU A 52 -0.53 10.73 18.03
C GLU A 52 0.78 10.73 17.22
N VAL A 53 1.66 11.68 17.55
CA VAL A 53 2.98 11.76 16.92
C VAL A 53 3.77 10.51 17.28
N GLY A 54 4.34 9.84 16.26
CA GLY A 54 5.04 8.57 16.45
C GLY A 54 4.14 7.34 16.44
N PHE A 55 2.82 7.49 16.20
CA PHE A 55 1.93 6.36 16.09
C PHE A 55 2.40 5.36 15.03
N ARG A 56 2.43 4.09 15.43
CA ARG A 56 2.93 2.98 14.63
C ARG A 56 2.19 2.86 13.29
N HIS A 57 2.93 3.00 12.18
CA HIS A 57 2.33 3.03 10.85
C HIS A 57 1.68 1.69 10.47
N ASP A 58 2.28 0.58 10.87
CA ASP A 58 1.74 -0.77 10.64
C ASP A 58 0.39 -0.99 11.34
N VAL A 59 0.24 -0.49 12.57
CA VAL A 59 -1.03 -0.52 13.32
C VAL A 59 -2.07 0.40 12.68
N LEU A 60 -1.62 1.55 12.17
CA LEU A 60 -2.50 2.48 11.45
C LEU A 60 -3.05 1.84 10.18
N LEU A 61 -2.23 1.11 9.43
CA LEU A 61 -2.66 0.41 8.23
C LEU A 61 -3.58 -0.78 8.53
N SER A 62 -3.28 -1.56 9.55
CA SER A 62 -4.07 -2.74 9.92
C SER A 62 -5.51 -2.38 10.29
N ARG A 63 -5.72 -1.22 10.95
CA ARG A 63 -7.05 -0.68 11.26
C ARG A 63 -7.96 -0.57 10.04
N TYR A 64 -7.40 -0.24 8.86
CA TYR A 64 -8.16 -0.08 7.63
C TYR A 64 -8.01 -1.25 6.65
N SER A 65 -7.53 -2.41 7.12
CA SER A 65 -7.22 -3.57 6.28
C SER A 65 -6.26 -3.24 5.13
N LEU A 66 -5.35 -2.28 5.35
CA LEU A 66 -4.29 -1.91 4.43
C LEU A 66 -2.97 -2.56 4.85
N CYS A 67 -2.03 -2.66 3.91
CA CYS A 67 -0.71 -3.26 4.13
C CYS A 67 0.36 -2.35 3.51
N ASN A 68 1.61 -2.52 3.94
CA ASN A 68 2.74 -1.90 3.25
C ASN A 68 2.77 -2.31 1.79
N LEU A 69 3.09 -1.34 0.94
CA LEU A 69 3.14 -1.52 -0.51
C LEU A 69 4.18 -2.57 -0.88
N GLU A 70 5.34 -2.55 -0.23
CA GLU A 70 6.43 -3.48 -0.49
C GLU A 70 6.04 -4.94 -0.20
N LYS A 71 5.45 -5.20 0.98
CA LYS A 71 4.92 -6.53 1.34
C LYS A 71 3.88 -7.01 0.34
N ARG A 72 3.00 -6.11 -0.11
CA ARG A 72 1.96 -6.43 -1.07
C ARG A 72 2.52 -6.73 -2.47
N SER A 73 3.53 -5.98 -2.90
CA SER A 73 4.25 -6.21 -4.17
C SER A 73 4.96 -7.56 -4.17
N MET A 74 5.68 -7.90 -3.09
CA MET A 74 6.33 -9.22 -2.96
C MET A 74 5.33 -10.37 -3.06
N LEU A 75 4.19 -10.28 -2.37
CA LEU A 75 3.16 -11.31 -2.44
C LEU A 75 2.60 -11.45 -3.86
N LEU A 76 2.36 -10.35 -4.57
CA LEU A 76 1.86 -10.38 -5.94
C LEU A 76 2.87 -11.00 -6.90
N VAL A 77 4.16 -10.66 -6.77
CA VAL A 77 5.23 -11.31 -7.54
C VAL A 77 5.29 -12.80 -7.23
N TYR A 78 5.25 -13.18 -5.96
CA TYR A 78 5.24 -14.59 -5.55
C TYR A 78 4.05 -15.35 -6.14
N PHE A 79 2.82 -14.82 -6.05
CA PHE A 79 1.64 -15.44 -6.63
C PHE A 79 1.70 -15.51 -8.15
N TYR A 80 2.24 -14.48 -8.80
CA TYR A 80 2.43 -14.46 -10.25
C TYR A 80 3.42 -15.53 -10.70
N ILE A 81 4.59 -15.61 -10.06
CA ILE A 81 5.62 -16.63 -10.31
C ILE A 81 5.06 -18.03 -10.03
N LYS A 82 4.38 -18.23 -8.90
CA LYS A 82 3.76 -19.52 -8.55
C LYS A 82 2.75 -19.96 -9.62
N ARG A 83 1.91 -19.04 -10.10
CA ARG A 83 0.95 -19.31 -11.18
C ARG A 83 1.64 -19.61 -12.52
N LEU A 84 2.80 -19.01 -12.78
CA LEU A 84 3.59 -19.29 -13.99
C LEU A 84 4.27 -20.68 -13.93
N LEU A 85 4.75 -21.08 -12.75
CA LEU A 85 5.49 -22.34 -12.52
C LEU A 85 4.59 -23.56 -12.30
N MET A 86 3.33 -23.37 -11.89
CA MET A 86 2.33 -24.42 -11.77
C MET A 86 1.10 -24.01 -12.61
N PRO A 87 1.10 -24.31 -13.93
CA PRO A 87 -0.05 -24.04 -14.80
C PRO A 87 -1.27 -24.90 -14.45
#